data_AF-A0A420WUG8-F1
#
_entry.id   AF-A0A420WUG8-F1
#
_cell.length_a   1.000
_cell.length_b   1.000
_cell.length_c   1.000
_cell.angle_alpha   90.00
_cell.angle_beta   90.00
_cell.angle_gamma   90.00
#
_symmetry.space_group_name_H-M   'P 1'
#
loop_
_entity.id
_entity.type
_entity.pdbx_description
1 polymer ?
#
loop_
_entity_poly.entity_id
_entity_poly.type
_entity_poly.pdbx_seq_one_letter_code
_entity_poly.pdbx_strand_id
1 'polypeptide(L)'
;MKDQAKSDLVAENERLRAERDGWIDSARYHANGQEFYHGIVRKIGALFGEAARTSDDGSVQDDILALRLPELVQELQIEWDTLAAHVIRMRKVFTQLHLKSPSPVEVLQAYSYVMRDTPSASLAARDKRIATAAFKAGFEVSGEGFNGEYPSDATETSIFKDDLQGYLKSIERGEES
;
A
#
# COMPACT_ATOMS: atom_id res chain seq x y z
N MET A 1 -44.22 1.75 61.12
CA MET A 1 -42.97 2.49 60.82
C MET A 1 -41.82 1.59 60.40
N LYS A 2 -41.47 0.54 61.17
CA LYS A 2 -40.39 -0.39 60.78
C LYS A 2 -40.63 -1.13 59.47
N ASP A 3 -41.88 -1.54 59.21
CA ASP A 3 -42.23 -2.28 57.98
C ASP A 3 -42.14 -1.41 56.73
N GLN A 4 -42.51 -0.12 56.84
CA GLN A 4 -42.37 0.84 55.75
C GLN A 4 -40.90 1.06 55.40
N ALA A 5 -40.05 1.33 56.39
CA ALA A 5 -38.62 1.52 56.16
C ALA A 5 -37.96 0.29 55.54
N LYS A 6 -38.38 -0.93 55.93
CA LYS A 6 -37.90 -2.17 55.30
C LYS A 6 -38.37 -2.26 53.85
N SER A 7 -39.63 -1.93 53.57
CA SER A 7 -40.17 -1.92 52.21
C SER A 7 -39.42 -0.94 51.31
N ASP A 8 -39.15 0.27 51.79
CA ASP A 8 -38.45 1.30 51.04
C ASP A 8 -37.00 0.88 50.73
N LEU A 9 -36.31 0.26 51.69
CA LEU A 9 -34.97 -0.28 51.49
C LEU A 9 -34.93 -1.42 50.46
N VAL A 10 -35.95 -2.27 50.42
CA VAL A 10 -36.05 -3.34 49.41
C VAL A 10 -36.23 -2.72 48.02
N ALA A 11 -37.17 -1.77 47.88
CA ALA A 11 -37.41 -1.09 46.60
C ALA A 11 -36.16 -0.35 46.09
N GLU A 12 -35.43 0.33 46.98
CA GLU A 12 -34.19 1.00 46.61
C GLU A 12 -33.08 0.01 46.23
N ASN A 13 -32.98 -1.13 46.93
CA ASN A 13 -32.02 -2.17 46.57
C ASN A 13 -32.32 -2.76 45.18
N GLU A 14 -33.60 -2.96 44.86
CA GLU A 14 -34.04 -3.42 43.55
C GLU A 14 -33.72 -2.39 42.46
N ARG A 15 -33.97 -1.10 42.72
CA ARG A 15 -33.62 0.00 41.81
C ARG A 15 -32.13 0.03 41.51
N LEU A 16 -31.28 -0.03 42.55
CA LEU A 16 -29.83 -0.02 42.42
C LEU A 16 -29.29 -1.26 41.68
N ARG A 17 -29.91 -2.44 41.88
CA ARG A 17 -29.56 -3.65 41.13
C ARG A 17 -29.87 -3.50 39.65
N ALA A 18 -31.06 -2.99 39.30
CA ALA A 18 -31.44 -2.74 37.93
C ALA A 18 -30.52 -1.71 37.25
N GLU A 19 -30.15 -0.65 37.96
CA GLU A 19 -29.19 0.34 37.48
C GLU A 19 -27.81 -0.27 37.20
N ARG A 20 -27.26 -1.03 38.17
CA ARG A 20 -26.00 -1.77 38.00
C ARG A 20 -26.06 -2.72 36.80
N ASP A 21 -27.14 -3.48 36.65
CA ASP A 21 -27.29 -4.46 35.56
C ASP A 21 -27.32 -3.74 34.20
N GLY A 22 -27.99 -2.59 34.12
CA GLY A 22 -27.94 -1.72 32.94
C GLY A 22 -26.52 -1.22 32.59
N TRP A 23 -25.74 -0.82 33.59
CA TRP A 23 -24.33 -0.45 33.39
C TRP A 23 -23.48 -1.63 32.90
N ILE A 24 -23.69 -2.82 33.46
CA ILE A 24 -22.98 -4.05 33.05
C ILE A 24 -23.30 -4.39 31.59
N ASP A 25 -24.57 -4.33 31.20
CA ASP A 25 -24.98 -4.66 29.84
C ASP A 25 -24.46 -3.64 28.83
N SER A 26 -24.47 -2.35 29.18
CA SER A 26 -23.87 -1.29 28.36
C SER A 26 -22.36 -1.52 28.18
N ALA A 27 -21.64 -1.82 29.27
CA ALA A 27 -20.21 -2.11 29.21
C ALA A 27 -19.90 -3.35 28.35
N ARG A 28 -20.70 -4.41 28.48
CA ARG A 28 -20.59 -5.61 27.63
C ARG A 28 -20.81 -5.29 26.16
N TYR A 29 -21.83 -4.50 25.85
CA TYR A 29 -22.12 -4.09 24.48
C TYR A 29 -20.92 -3.37 23.84
N HIS A 30 -20.33 -2.40 24.55
CA HIS A 30 -19.16 -1.67 24.07
C HIS A 30 -17.92 -2.55 23.96
N ALA A 31 -17.65 -3.41 24.95
CA ALA A 31 -16.50 -4.33 24.92
C ALA A 31 -16.59 -5.31 23.74
N ASN A 32 -17.77 -5.88 23.50
CA ASN A 32 -17.99 -6.77 22.35
C ASN A 32 -17.83 -6.04 21.02
N GLY A 33 -18.35 -4.81 20.91
CA GLY A 33 -18.19 -3.98 19.73
C GLY A 33 -16.72 -3.67 19.44
N GLN A 34 -15.96 -3.29 20.47
CA GLN A 34 -14.54 -2.98 20.34
C GLN A 34 -13.74 -4.21 19.87
N GLU A 35 -13.94 -5.38 20.48
CA GLU A 35 -13.23 -6.59 20.08
C GLU A 35 -13.59 -7.02 18.66
N PHE A 36 -14.85 -6.84 18.25
CA PHE A 36 -15.26 -7.11 16.87
C PHE A 36 -14.49 -6.24 15.86
N TYR A 37 -14.43 -4.92 16.08
CA TYR A 37 -13.72 -4.02 15.17
C TYR A 37 -12.21 -4.24 15.20
N HIS A 38 -11.61 -4.46 16.38
CA HIS A 38 -10.21 -4.86 16.49
C HIS A 38 -9.93 -6.16 15.74
N GLY A 39 -10.82 -7.15 15.81
CA GLY A 39 -10.73 -8.39 15.07
C GLY A 39 -10.70 -8.18 13.56
N ILE A 40 -11.50 -7.24 13.02
CA ILE A 40 -11.46 -6.87 11.60
C ILE A 40 -10.10 -6.25 11.24
N VAL A 41 -9.64 -5.28 12.02
CA VAL A 41 -8.37 -4.58 11.80
C VAL A 41 -7.20 -5.58 11.83
N ARG A 42 -7.16 -6.51 12.79
CA ARG A 42 -6.14 -7.57 12.85
C ARG A 42 -6.22 -8.50 11.63
N LYS A 43 -7.41 -8.88 11.16
CA LYS A 43 -7.55 -9.71 9.96
C LYS A 43 -7.03 -9.00 8.71
N ILE A 44 -7.28 -7.70 8.57
CA ILE A 44 -6.74 -6.89 7.47
C ILE A 44 -5.22 -6.80 7.58
N GLY A 45 -4.70 -6.47 8.76
CA GLY A 45 -3.26 -6.34 8.98
C GLY A 45 -2.50 -7.63 8.70
N ALA A 46 -3.12 -8.79 8.98
CA ALA A 46 -2.50 -10.09 8.73
C ALA A 46 -2.20 -10.31 7.24
N LEU A 47 -2.94 -9.64 6.34
CA LEU A 47 -2.68 -9.68 4.90
C LEU A 47 -1.38 -8.94 4.51
N PHE A 48 -0.95 -7.97 5.32
CA PHE A 48 0.29 -7.21 5.13
C PHE A 48 1.51 -7.85 5.79
N GLY A 49 1.33 -8.92 6.58
CA GLY A 49 2.42 -9.66 7.21
C GLY A 49 3.23 -8.83 8.20
N GLU A 50 4.56 -8.90 8.07
CA GLU A 50 5.51 -8.23 8.97
C GLU A 50 5.41 -6.70 8.91
N ALA A 51 5.11 -6.13 7.75
CA ALA A 51 5.00 -4.67 7.58
C ALA A 51 3.92 -4.04 8.48
N ALA A 52 2.87 -4.80 8.85
CA ALA A 52 1.84 -4.36 9.78
C ALA A 52 2.20 -4.55 11.26
N ARG A 53 3.37 -5.15 11.54
CA ARG A 53 3.92 -5.35 12.89
C ARG A 53 5.18 -4.51 13.14
N THR A 54 5.77 -3.93 12.10
CA THR A 54 6.95 -3.08 12.21
C THR A 54 6.57 -1.68 12.67
N SER A 55 7.15 -1.25 13.79
CA SER A 55 7.10 0.11 14.32
C SER A 55 8.00 1.07 13.52
N ASP A 56 7.84 2.37 13.74
CA ASP A 56 8.64 3.41 13.06
C ASP A 56 10.14 3.35 13.40
N ASP A 57 10.49 2.74 14.54
CA ASP A 57 11.89 2.50 14.95
C ASP A 57 12.50 1.22 14.34
N GLY A 58 11.74 0.52 13.50
CA GLY A 58 12.13 -0.74 12.87
C GLY A 58 11.93 -1.98 13.74
N SER A 59 11.45 -1.84 14.98
CA SER A 59 11.14 -2.99 15.84
C SER A 59 9.92 -3.74 15.33
N VAL A 60 9.98 -5.07 15.35
CA VAL A 60 8.85 -5.93 14.99
C VAL A 60 8.11 -6.33 16.25
N GLN A 61 6.81 -6.06 16.29
CA GLN A 61 5.93 -6.37 17.40
C GLN A 61 5.30 -7.77 17.23
N ASP A 62 4.89 -8.39 18.34
CA ASP A 62 4.19 -9.68 18.30
C ASP A 62 2.83 -9.55 17.61
N ASP A 63 2.14 -8.44 17.89
CA ASP A 63 0.81 -8.12 17.40
C ASP A 63 0.81 -7.04 16.32
N ILE A 64 -0.32 -6.97 15.62
CA ILE A 64 -0.53 -6.00 14.55
C ILE A 64 -0.73 -4.59 15.10
N LEU A 65 0.04 -3.66 14.56
CA LEU A 65 -0.06 -2.24 14.84
C LEU A 65 -1.21 -1.63 14.04
N ALA A 66 -2.39 -1.52 14.67
CA ALA A 66 -3.57 -0.90 14.07
C ALA A 66 -3.30 0.50 13.48
N LEU A 67 -2.38 1.26 14.09
CA LEU A 67 -1.98 2.59 13.64
C LEU A 67 -1.20 2.59 12.31
N ARG A 68 -0.52 1.49 11.97
CA ARG A 68 0.27 1.37 10.73
C ARG A 68 -0.59 1.02 9.52
N LEU A 69 -1.78 0.43 9.73
CA LEU A 69 -2.65 -0.03 8.64
C LEU A 69 -3.10 1.07 7.67
N PRO A 70 -3.54 2.27 8.11
CA PRO A 70 -3.94 3.32 7.19
C PRO A 70 -2.83 3.71 6.20
N GLU A 71 -1.58 3.69 6.64
CA GLU A 71 -0.42 4.02 5.80
C GLU A 71 -0.16 2.89 4.80
N LEU A 72 -0.17 1.63 5.24
CA LEU A 72 -0.01 0.47 4.36
C LEU A 72 -1.09 0.40 3.28
N VAL A 73 -2.35 0.72 3.62
CA VAL A 73 -3.45 0.77 2.66
C VAL A 73 -3.26 1.91 1.66
N GLN A 74 -2.78 3.06 2.10
CA GLN A 74 -2.46 4.18 1.19
C GLN A 74 -1.31 3.82 0.24
N GLU A 75 -0.26 3.20 0.76
CA GLU A 75 0.86 2.72 -0.06
C GLU A 75 0.39 1.72 -1.12
N LEU A 76 -0.44 0.75 -0.73
CA LEU A 76 -1.02 -0.24 -1.65
C LEU A 76 -1.91 0.43 -2.71
N GLN A 77 -2.71 1.44 -2.32
CA GLN A 77 -3.53 2.18 -3.26
C GLN A 77 -2.68 2.91 -4.31
N ILE A 78 -1.59 3.56 -3.88
CA ILE A 78 -0.66 4.24 -4.79
C ILE A 78 -0.01 3.25 -5.77
N GLU A 79 0.40 2.08 -5.29
CA GLU A 79 0.94 1.01 -6.13
C GLU A 79 -0.08 0.53 -7.15
N TRP A 80 -1.32 0.30 -6.71
CA TRP A 80 -2.42 -0.11 -7.57
C TRP A 80 -2.70 0.91 -8.67
N ASP A 81 -2.78 2.19 -8.32
CA ASP A 81 -3.04 3.27 -9.28
C ASP A 81 -1.90 3.43 -10.28
N THR A 82 -0.66 3.26 -9.81
CA THR A 82 0.53 3.27 -10.67
C THR A 82 0.51 2.11 -11.67
N LEU A 83 0.16 0.90 -11.19
CA LEU A 83 -0.01 -0.28 -12.03
C LEU A 83 -1.15 -0.12 -13.03
N ALA A 84 -2.31 0.38 -12.59
CA ALA A 84 -3.45 0.63 -13.45
C ALA A 84 -3.09 1.62 -14.56
N ALA A 85 -2.41 2.72 -14.22
CA ALA A 85 -1.91 3.68 -15.20
C ALA A 85 -0.92 3.05 -16.18
N HIS A 86 -0.04 2.15 -15.71
CA HIS A 86 0.88 1.40 -16.57
C HIS A 86 0.14 0.50 -17.56
N VAL A 87 -0.83 -0.28 -17.09
CA VAL A 87 -1.66 -1.14 -17.95
C VAL A 87 -2.44 -0.33 -18.98
N ILE A 88 -2.95 0.85 -18.61
CA ILE A 88 -3.62 1.76 -19.56
C ILE A 88 -2.64 2.25 -20.64
N ARG A 89 -1.41 2.64 -20.25
CA ARG A 89 -0.36 3.03 -21.22
C ARG A 89 0.00 1.87 -22.15
N MET A 90 0.21 0.68 -21.61
CA MET A 90 0.44 -0.55 -22.38
C MET A 90 -0.68 -0.74 -23.40
N ARG A 91 -1.93 -0.73 -22.95
CA ARG A 91 -3.10 -0.90 -23.81
C ARG A 91 -3.15 0.14 -24.92
N LYS A 92 -2.85 1.41 -24.61
CA LYS A 92 -2.79 2.50 -25.60
C LYS A 92 -1.71 2.25 -26.63
N VAL A 93 -0.49 1.90 -26.21
CA VAL A 93 0.62 1.57 -27.11
C VAL A 93 0.24 0.38 -28.00
N PHE A 94 -0.28 -0.71 -27.44
CA PHE A 94 -0.74 -1.87 -28.21
C PHE A 94 -1.87 -1.53 -29.18
N THR A 95 -2.81 -0.66 -28.79
CA THR A 95 -3.92 -0.24 -29.64
C THR A 95 -3.46 0.71 -30.76
N GLN A 96 -2.51 1.61 -30.49
CA GLN A 96 -1.90 2.47 -31.51
C GLN A 96 -0.98 1.68 -32.46
N LEU A 97 -0.30 0.66 -31.93
CA LEU A 97 0.44 -0.34 -32.69
C LEU A 97 -0.46 -1.39 -33.35
N HIS A 98 -1.78 -1.17 -33.41
CA HIS A 98 -2.60 -1.72 -34.52
C HIS A 98 -2.19 -1.08 -35.87
N LEU A 99 -0.88 -1.01 -36.11
CA LEU A 99 -0.23 -1.17 -37.39
C LEU A 99 -0.94 -2.32 -38.09
N LYS A 100 -1.35 -2.12 -39.34
CA LYS A 100 -2.01 -3.17 -40.13
C LYS A 100 -1.15 -4.44 -40.24
N SER A 101 0.16 -4.36 -39.94
CA SER A 101 1.10 -5.48 -39.75
C SER A 101 2.38 -4.95 -39.06
N PRO A 102 2.52 -4.96 -37.73
CA PRO A 102 3.75 -4.51 -37.08
C PRO A 102 4.91 -5.45 -37.40
N SER A 103 6.10 -4.89 -37.64
CA SER A 103 7.31 -5.69 -37.74
C SER A 103 7.64 -6.32 -36.38
N PRO A 104 8.29 -7.50 -36.35
CA PRO A 104 8.72 -8.13 -35.10
C PRO A 104 9.58 -7.22 -34.21
N VAL A 105 10.32 -6.28 -34.81
CA VAL A 105 11.18 -5.33 -34.08
C VAL A 105 10.34 -4.31 -33.30
N GLU A 106 9.27 -3.77 -33.90
CA GLU A 106 8.38 -2.81 -33.22
C GLU A 106 7.62 -3.47 -32.05
N VAL A 107 7.22 -4.73 -32.21
CA VAL A 107 6.60 -5.51 -31.13
C VAL A 107 7.61 -5.71 -30.00
N LEU A 108 8.86 -6.06 -30.31
CA LEU A 108 9.91 -6.24 -29.31
C LEU A 108 10.30 -4.92 -28.63
N GLN A 109 10.33 -3.80 -29.35
CA GLN A 109 10.59 -2.48 -28.76
C GLN A 109 9.47 -2.06 -27.82
N ALA A 110 8.21 -2.20 -28.23
CA ALA A 110 7.05 -1.94 -27.39
C ALA A 110 7.03 -2.84 -26.16
N TYR A 111 7.33 -4.14 -26.32
CA TYR A 111 7.46 -5.07 -25.20
C TYR A 111 8.62 -4.68 -24.28
N SER A 112 9.78 -4.29 -24.81
CA SER A 112 10.94 -3.88 -24.01
C SER A 112 10.65 -2.60 -23.21
N TYR A 113 9.94 -1.64 -23.81
CA TYR A 113 9.51 -0.40 -23.16
C TYR A 113 8.57 -0.70 -22.00
N VAL A 114 7.59 -1.56 -22.25
CA VAL A 114 6.62 -2.02 -21.24
C VAL A 114 7.29 -2.78 -20.10
N MET A 115 8.27 -3.64 -20.41
CA MET A 115 8.95 -4.48 -19.43
C MET A 115 9.98 -3.70 -18.60
N ARG A 116 10.63 -2.68 -19.17
CA ARG A 116 11.53 -1.75 -18.44
C ARG A 116 10.78 -0.89 -17.42
N ASP A 117 9.54 -0.51 -17.72
CA ASP A 117 8.67 0.27 -16.84
C ASP A 117 7.79 -0.61 -15.92
N THR A 118 8.10 -1.89 -15.75
CA THR A 118 7.28 -2.77 -14.90
C THR A 118 7.32 -2.35 -13.42
N PRO A 119 6.22 -2.60 -12.68
CA PRO A 119 6.16 -2.34 -11.24
C PRO A 119 7.27 -3.03 -10.45
N SER A 120 7.79 -4.16 -10.93
CA SER A 120 8.92 -4.87 -10.30
C SER A 120 10.21 -4.04 -10.34
N ALA A 121 10.48 -3.36 -11.46
CA ALA A 121 11.57 -2.40 -11.56
C ALA A 121 11.30 -1.13 -10.73
N SER A 122 10.03 -0.72 -10.62
CA SER A 122 9.59 0.37 -9.73
C SER A 122 9.72 0.03 -8.25
N LEU A 123 9.46 -1.22 -7.85
CA LEU A 123 9.63 -1.73 -6.49
C LEU A 123 11.12 -1.81 -6.13
N ALA A 124 11.96 -2.36 -7.01
CA ALA A 124 13.41 -2.31 -6.83
C ALA A 124 13.95 -0.87 -6.75
N ALA A 125 13.39 0.06 -7.53
CA ALA A 125 13.71 1.48 -7.44
C ALA A 125 13.19 2.14 -6.16
N ARG A 126 12.03 1.69 -5.63
CA ARG A 126 11.47 2.13 -4.35
C ARG A 126 12.34 1.66 -3.19
N ASP A 127 12.75 0.39 -3.19
CA ASP A 127 13.70 -0.18 -2.22
C ASP A 127 15.02 0.60 -2.24
N LYS A 128 15.52 0.94 -3.42
CA LYS A 128 16.71 1.79 -3.57
C LYS A 128 16.50 3.20 -3.00
N ARG A 129 15.33 3.81 -3.18
CA ARG A 129 15.01 5.14 -2.61
C ARG A 129 14.86 5.08 -1.09
N ILE A 130 14.24 4.05 -0.56
CA ILE A 130 14.10 3.81 0.88
C ILE A 130 15.50 3.59 1.48
N ALA A 131 16.32 2.75 0.89
CA ALA A 131 17.71 2.53 1.30
C ALA A 131 18.53 3.84 1.24
N THR A 132 18.37 4.64 0.19
CA THR A 132 19.06 5.94 0.06
C THR A 132 18.57 6.97 1.09
N ALA A 133 17.28 6.98 1.40
CA ALA A 133 16.70 7.87 2.41
C ALA A 133 17.14 7.46 3.82
N ALA A 134 17.15 6.16 4.13
CA ALA A 134 17.67 5.60 5.38
C ALA A 134 19.15 5.95 5.57
N PHE A 135 19.97 5.76 4.53
CA PHE A 135 21.39 6.15 4.54
C PHE A 135 21.57 7.67 4.78
N LYS A 136 20.80 8.52 4.10
CA LYS A 136 20.85 9.98 4.31
C LYS A 136 20.38 10.41 5.71
N ALA A 137 19.50 9.66 6.33
CA ALA A 137 19.03 9.90 7.69
C ALA A 137 19.98 9.35 8.77
N GLY A 138 21.11 8.73 8.39
CA GLY A 138 22.11 8.22 9.32
C GLY A 138 21.82 6.82 9.87
N PHE A 139 20.87 6.08 9.28
CA PHE A 139 20.62 4.69 9.62
C PHE A 139 21.62 3.79 8.86
N GLU A 140 22.38 2.96 9.59
CA GLU A 140 23.20 1.90 9.00
C GLU A 140 22.28 0.79 8.49
N VAL A 141 22.13 0.70 7.17
CA VAL A 141 21.46 -0.44 6.53
C VAL A 141 22.49 -1.56 6.43
N SER A 142 22.43 -2.54 7.34
CA SER A 142 23.25 -3.75 7.28
C SER A 142 22.77 -4.67 6.15
N GLY A 143 23.08 -4.30 4.91
CA GLY A 143 22.74 -5.06 3.72
C GLY A 143 23.83 -6.06 3.34
N GLU A 144 23.85 -7.23 3.97
CA GLU A 144 24.46 -8.40 3.34
C GLU A 144 23.52 -8.87 2.21
N GLY A 145 23.81 -8.51 0.95
CA GLY A 145 23.21 -9.22 -0.19
C GLY A 145 22.72 -8.44 -1.40
N PHE A 146 23.34 -7.33 -1.82
CA PHE A 146 23.06 -6.79 -3.17
C PHE A 146 24.29 -6.18 -3.86
N ASN A 147 25.19 -7.04 -4.32
CA ASN A 147 26.31 -6.68 -5.20
C ASN A 147 25.88 -6.68 -6.69
N GLY A 148 24.79 -5.97 -7.00
CA GLY A 148 24.40 -5.71 -8.38
C GLY A 148 24.82 -4.30 -8.77
N GLU A 149 26.00 -4.13 -9.36
CA GLU A 149 26.35 -2.90 -10.07
C GLU A 149 25.36 -2.72 -11.24
N TYR A 150 24.39 -1.83 -11.05
CA TYR A 150 23.58 -1.31 -12.15
C TYR A 150 24.09 0.08 -12.53
N PRO A 151 24.19 0.40 -13.84
CA PRO A 151 24.70 1.68 -14.30
C PRO A 151 23.93 2.85 -13.67
N SER A 152 24.64 3.80 -13.08
CA SER A 152 24.09 4.89 -12.28
C SER A 152 23.62 6.11 -13.08
N ASP A 153 23.64 6.04 -14.40
CA ASP A 153 23.59 7.25 -15.23
C ASP A 153 22.16 7.58 -15.68
N ALA A 154 21.55 8.54 -14.99
CA ALA A 154 20.27 9.17 -15.34
C ALA A 154 20.29 9.90 -16.70
N THR A 155 21.44 9.97 -17.36
CA THR A 155 21.63 10.55 -18.70
C THR A 155 21.11 9.64 -19.82
N GLU A 156 21.06 8.32 -19.65
CA GLU A 156 20.52 7.40 -20.69
C GLU A 156 19.01 7.55 -20.88
N THR A 157 18.26 7.85 -19.82
CA THR A 157 16.80 8.10 -19.92
C THR A 157 16.44 9.38 -20.68
N SER A 158 17.35 10.36 -20.76
CA SER A 158 17.10 11.62 -21.46
C SER A 158 17.22 11.45 -22.97
N ILE A 159 18.26 10.72 -23.43
CA ILE A 159 18.58 10.55 -24.84
C ILE A 159 17.46 9.79 -25.57
N PHE A 160 16.88 8.77 -24.93
CA PHE A 160 15.81 7.97 -25.53
C PHE A 160 14.43 8.65 -25.53
N LYS A 161 14.16 9.59 -24.62
CA LYS A 161 12.88 10.32 -24.60
C LYS A 161 12.75 11.25 -25.80
N ASP A 162 13.86 11.90 -26.16
CA ASP A 162 13.93 12.81 -27.30
C ASP A 162 13.89 12.04 -28.63
N ASP A 163 14.56 10.88 -28.71
CA ASP A 163 14.50 10.00 -29.89
C ASP A 163 13.09 9.43 -30.11
N LEU A 164 12.38 9.06 -29.04
CA LEU A 164 11.04 8.49 -29.14
C LEU A 164 9.99 9.55 -29.49
N GLN A 165 10.13 10.79 -28.98
CA GLN A 165 9.33 11.92 -29.47
C GLN A 165 9.64 12.27 -30.93
N GLY A 166 10.91 12.18 -31.35
CA GLY A 166 11.33 12.36 -32.73
C GLY A 166 10.68 11.34 -33.65
N TYR A 167 10.72 10.07 -33.28
CA TYR A 167 10.12 8.94 -34.01
C TYR A 167 8.59 9.01 -34.07
N LEU A 168 7.91 9.36 -32.97
CA LEU A 168 6.46 9.56 -33.00
C LEU A 168 6.07 10.74 -33.92
N LYS A 169 6.87 11.82 -33.93
CA LYS A 169 6.67 12.95 -34.85
C LYS A 169 7.00 12.64 -36.31
N SER A 170 7.86 11.67 -36.61
CA SER A 170 8.13 11.25 -38.00
C SER A 170 7.01 10.37 -38.54
N ILE A 171 6.43 9.50 -37.70
CA ILE A 171 5.23 8.73 -38.03
C ILE A 171 4.04 9.66 -38.31
N GLU A 172 3.82 10.68 -37.47
CA GLU A 172 2.75 11.68 -37.70
C GLU A 172 2.94 12.47 -38.99
N ARG A 173 4.17 12.62 -39.47
CA ARG A 173 4.50 13.30 -40.73
C ARG A 173 4.48 12.39 -41.96
N GLY A 174 4.25 11.10 -41.81
CA GLY A 174 4.28 10.13 -42.91
C GLY A 174 5.68 9.98 -43.53
N GLU A 175 6.73 10.33 -42.78
CA GLU A 175 8.11 10.17 -43.19
C GLU A 175 8.51 8.72 -42.90
N GLU A 176 8.32 7.82 -43.87
CA GLU A 176 8.90 6.46 -43.82
C GLU A 176 10.43 6.58 -43.75
N SER A 177 11.02 6.06 -42.67
CA SER A 177 12.48 5.96 -42.49
C SER A 177 13.02 4.67 -43.10
#